data_AF-A0A3B0UM48-F1
#
_entry.id   AF-A0A3B0UM48-F1
#
_cell.length_a   1.000
_cell.length_b   1.000
_cell.length_c   1.000
_cell.angle_alpha   90.00
_cell.angle_beta   90.00
_cell.angle_gamma   90.00
#
_symmetry.space_group_name_H-M   'P 1'
#
loop_
_entity.id
_entity.type
_entity.pdbx_description
1 polymer ?
#
loop_
_entity_poly.entity_id
_entity_poly.type
_entity_poly.pdbx_seq_one_letter_code
_entity_poly.pdbx_strand_id
1 'polypeptide(L)'
;FSFRPQDDLERLYRHMIVNVVLVNTDDHLQNFAMLHTRHGWCLSPAYDIVPNIYQTEQILQVNGRHNDLSADDIATEGLNFGLSAPRSKKIMTDVLGKLAVWQTIFATCRVPELHTGSLRDNIARRLSTLRQ
;
A
#
# COMPACT_ATOMS: atom_id res chain seq x y z
N PHE A 1 -19.59 5.57 -11.96
CA PHE A 1 -18.21 6.01 -12.25
C PHE A 1 -17.78 7.03 -11.20
N SER A 2 -16.49 7.04 -10.83
CA SER A 2 -15.96 8.07 -9.92
C SER A 2 -16.00 9.44 -10.60
N PHE A 3 -16.26 10.52 -9.83
CA PHE A 3 -16.17 11.89 -10.34
C PHE A 3 -14.72 12.42 -10.43
N ARG A 4 -13.75 11.68 -9.88
CA ARG A 4 -12.31 11.99 -9.94
C ARG A 4 -11.46 10.73 -10.16
N PRO A 5 -11.68 10.02 -11.29
CA PRO A 5 -11.14 8.67 -11.47
C PRO A 5 -9.61 8.62 -11.50
N GLN A 6 -8.93 9.64 -12.04
CA GLN A 6 -7.46 9.68 -12.06
C GLN A 6 -6.88 9.76 -10.65
N ASP A 7 -7.46 10.59 -9.77
CA ASP A 7 -7.02 10.71 -8.38
C ASP A 7 -7.30 9.42 -7.59
N ASP A 8 -8.47 8.83 -7.79
CA ASP A 8 -8.86 7.59 -7.10
C ASP A 8 -8.00 6.41 -7.54
N LEU A 9 -7.64 6.30 -8.82
CA LEU A 9 -6.72 5.27 -9.33
C LEU A 9 -5.31 5.41 -8.74
N GLU A 10 -4.78 6.64 -8.66
CA GLU A 10 -3.49 6.88 -8.00
C GLU A 10 -3.56 6.50 -6.50
N ARG A 11 -4.68 6.81 -5.83
CA ARG A 11 -4.88 6.45 -4.42
C ARG A 11 -4.98 4.94 -4.22
N LEU A 12 -5.66 4.21 -5.11
CA LEU A 12 -5.69 2.75 -5.08
C LEU A 12 -4.30 2.15 -5.27
N TYR A 13 -3.51 2.68 -6.21
CA TYR A 13 -2.13 2.23 -6.42
C TYR A 13 -1.27 2.45 -5.15
N ARG A 14 -1.40 3.61 -4.51
CA ARG A 14 -0.73 3.89 -3.22
C ARG A 14 -1.19 2.93 -2.12
N HIS A 15 -2.48 2.62 -2.05
CA HIS A 15 -3.04 1.68 -1.08
C HIS A 15 -2.46 0.26 -1.28
N MET A 16 -2.39 -0.22 -2.52
CA MET A 16 -1.74 -1.49 -2.86
C MET A 16 -0.27 -1.51 -2.38
N ILE A 17 0.52 -0.47 -2.65
CA ILE A 17 1.92 -0.40 -2.17
C ILE A 17 1.98 -0.47 -0.65
N VAL A 18 1.09 0.23 0.05
CA VAL A 18 1.00 0.21 1.52
C VAL A 18 0.69 -1.20 2.02
N ASN A 19 -0.28 -1.90 1.41
CA ASN A 19 -0.63 -3.27 1.79
C ASN A 19 0.56 -4.22 1.65
N VAL A 20 1.27 -4.15 0.52
CA VAL A 20 2.45 -4.99 0.26
C VAL A 20 3.57 -4.70 1.27
N VAL A 21 3.89 -3.43 1.53
CA VAL A 21 5.00 -3.05 2.43
C VAL A 21 4.69 -3.40 3.89
N LEU A 22 3.44 -3.18 4.31
CA LEU A 22 3.01 -3.47 5.68
C LEU A 22 2.62 -4.94 5.88
N VAL A 23 2.69 -5.78 4.85
CA VAL A 23 2.26 -7.18 4.89
C VAL A 23 0.78 -7.27 5.33
N ASN A 24 -0.04 -6.31 4.93
CA ASN A 24 -1.49 -6.44 5.06
C ASN A 24 -1.97 -7.41 3.98
N THR A 25 -2.17 -8.67 4.33
CA THR A 25 -2.55 -9.73 3.39
C THR A 25 -4.06 -9.88 3.22
N ASP A 26 -4.86 -9.23 4.08
CA ASP A 26 -6.33 -9.29 4.03
C ASP A 26 -6.89 -8.17 3.14
N ASP A 27 -6.28 -7.98 1.97
CA ASP A 27 -6.57 -6.88 1.06
C ASP A 27 -7.74 -7.19 0.10
N HIS A 28 -8.75 -7.92 0.58
CA HIS A 28 -9.88 -8.32 -0.24
C HIS A 28 -10.77 -7.15 -0.68
N LEU A 29 -11.59 -7.34 -1.72
CA LEU A 29 -12.42 -6.28 -2.31
C LEU A 29 -13.40 -5.59 -1.34
N GLN A 30 -13.80 -6.24 -0.24
CA GLN A 30 -14.68 -5.64 0.76
C GLN A 30 -13.98 -4.55 1.61
N ASN A 31 -12.64 -4.48 1.58
CA ASN A 31 -11.83 -3.45 2.23
C ASN A 31 -11.63 -2.20 1.37
N PHE A 32 -12.39 -2.10 0.27
CA PHE A 32 -12.45 -0.91 -0.57
C PHE A 32 -13.89 -0.43 -0.70
N ALA A 33 -14.13 0.82 -0.32
CA ALA A 33 -15.45 1.44 -0.42
C ALA A 33 -15.44 2.68 -1.31
N MET A 34 -16.58 2.91 -1.97
CA MET A 34 -16.89 4.15 -2.67
C MET A 34 -17.89 4.96 -1.84
N LEU A 35 -17.65 6.26 -1.72
CA LEU A 35 -18.54 7.20 -1.05
C LEU A 35 -19.36 7.96 -2.10
N HIS A 36 -20.67 8.10 -1.87
CA HIS A 36 -21.51 8.99 -2.67
C HIS A 36 -21.55 10.38 -2.02
N THR A 37 -21.02 11.37 -2.72
CA THR A 37 -20.95 12.76 -2.26
C THR A 37 -21.86 13.67 -3.11
N ARG A 38 -21.97 14.95 -2.75
CA ARG A 38 -22.65 15.95 -3.59
C ARG A 38 -22.06 16.10 -5.00
N HIS A 39 -20.82 15.68 -5.22
CA HIS A 39 -20.13 15.73 -6.51
C HIS A 39 -20.21 14.40 -7.28
N GLY A 40 -20.83 13.36 -6.69
CA GLY A 40 -20.89 12.00 -7.21
C GLY A 40 -20.08 10.99 -6.38
N TRP A 41 -19.86 9.80 -6.94
CA TRP A 41 -19.08 8.73 -6.31
C TRP A 41 -17.58 9.02 -6.30
N CYS A 42 -16.87 8.70 -5.22
CA CYS A 42 -15.40 8.69 -5.17
C CYS A 42 -14.87 7.64 -4.21
N LEU A 43 -13.59 7.28 -4.31
CA LEU A 43 -12.95 6.38 -3.35
C LEU A 43 -12.99 6.96 -1.93
N SER A 44 -13.34 6.11 -0.97
CA SER A 44 -13.24 6.40 0.46
C SER A 44 -11.78 6.61 0.91
N PRO A 45 -11.53 7.24 2.07
CA PRO A 45 -10.25 7.09 2.75
C PRO A 45 -9.93 5.60 2.97
N ALA A 46 -8.65 5.23 2.90
CA ALA A 46 -8.24 3.85 3.20
C ALA A 46 -8.53 3.50 4.66
N TYR A 47 -8.93 2.26 4.90
CA TYR A 47 -9.27 1.71 6.22
C TYR A 47 -8.84 0.24 6.29
N ASP A 48 -8.88 -0.33 7.50
CA ASP A 48 -8.56 -1.73 7.77
C ASP A 48 -7.20 -2.20 7.22
N ILE A 49 -6.18 -1.37 7.46
CA ILE A 49 -4.79 -1.70 7.12
C ILE A 49 -4.13 -2.29 8.36
N VAL A 50 -4.07 -3.62 8.43
CA VAL A 50 -3.51 -4.34 9.57
C VAL A 50 -2.40 -5.31 9.09
N PRO A 51 -1.15 -5.11 9.54
CA PRO A 51 -0.05 -6.02 9.25
C PRO A 51 -0.35 -7.46 9.70
N ASN A 52 -0.17 -8.42 8.80
CA ASN A 52 -0.23 -9.84 9.13
C ASN A 52 1.18 -10.39 9.37
N ILE A 53 1.42 -10.93 10.57
CA ILE A 53 2.72 -11.51 10.94
C ILE A 53 2.84 -13.01 10.64
N TYR A 54 1.75 -13.66 10.23
CA TYR A 54 1.67 -15.11 10.01
C TYR A 54 1.61 -15.51 8.54
N GLN A 55 1.15 -14.60 7.66
CA GLN A 55 1.02 -14.83 6.22
C GLN A 55 1.72 -13.72 5.46
N THR A 56 2.22 -14.05 4.26
CA THR A 56 2.91 -13.08 3.40
C THR A 56 2.31 -12.98 1.98
N GLU A 57 1.33 -13.83 1.67
CA GLU A 57 0.58 -13.86 0.41
C GLU A 57 -0.58 -12.86 0.44
N GLN A 58 -0.62 -11.95 -0.53
CA GLN A 58 -1.75 -11.04 -0.77
C GLN A 58 -2.96 -11.82 -1.28
N ILE A 59 -4.19 -11.39 -0.96
CA ILE A 59 -5.40 -11.94 -1.56
C ILE A 59 -5.54 -11.43 -3.00
N LEU A 60 -5.32 -10.13 -3.22
CA LEU A 60 -5.29 -9.57 -4.56
C LEU A 60 -3.90 -9.72 -5.17
N GLN A 61 -3.86 -10.10 -6.44
CA GLN A 61 -2.61 -10.26 -7.16
C GLN A 61 -2.00 -8.90 -7.51
N VAL A 62 -0.68 -8.83 -7.44
CA VAL A 62 0.13 -7.73 -7.97
C VAL A 62 0.99 -8.32 -9.07
N ASN A 63 0.82 -7.82 -10.30
CA ASN A 63 1.47 -8.30 -11.51
C ASN A 63 1.32 -9.83 -11.70
N GLY A 64 0.12 -10.35 -11.39
CA GLY A 64 -0.21 -11.78 -11.48
C GLY A 64 0.38 -12.65 -10.36
N ARG A 65 0.90 -12.06 -9.28
CA ARG A 65 1.56 -12.77 -8.17
C ARG A 65 0.91 -12.45 -6.83
N HIS A 66 0.88 -13.44 -5.93
CA HIS A 66 0.41 -13.27 -4.55
C HIS A 66 1.55 -13.01 -3.55
N ASN A 67 2.75 -13.53 -3.83
CA ASN A 67 3.93 -13.46 -2.98
C ASN A 67 5.18 -13.10 -3.80
N ASP A 68 6.32 -13.03 -3.12
CA ASP A 68 7.64 -12.78 -3.73
C ASP A 68 7.66 -11.59 -4.69
N LEU A 69 6.89 -10.56 -4.34
CA LEU A 69 6.73 -9.34 -5.11
C LEU A 69 8.06 -8.56 -5.12
N SER A 70 8.54 -8.29 -6.33
CA SER A 70 9.71 -7.45 -6.56
C SER A 70 9.31 -5.97 -6.70
N ALA A 71 10.31 -5.10 -6.66
CA ALA A 71 10.11 -3.69 -6.97
C ALA A 71 9.55 -3.47 -8.39
N ASP A 72 9.95 -4.31 -9.34
CA ASP A 72 9.50 -4.23 -10.73
C ASP A 72 8.03 -4.66 -10.89
N ASP A 73 7.59 -5.68 -10.15
CA ASP A 73 6.18 -6.09 -10.12
C ASP A 73 5.28 -4.94 -9.67
N ILE A 74 5.66 -4.26 -8.58
CA ILE A 74 4.92 -3.11 -8.04
C ILE A 74 4.93 -1.93 -9.02
N ALA A 75 6.09 -1.65 -9.65
CA ALA A 75 6.21 -0.54 -10.60
C ALA A 75 5.39 -0.79 -11.88
N THR A 76 5.40 -2.03 -12.38
CA THR A 76 4.68 -2.47 -13.57
C THR A 76 3.17 -2.49 -13.34
N GLU A 77 2.71 -2.93 -12.16
CA GLU A 77 1.29 -2.97 -11.83
C GLU A 77 0.62 -1.59 -11.92
N GLY A 78 1.38 -0.49 -11.70
CA GLY A 78 0.86 0.87 -11.86
C GLY A 78 0.28 1.17 -13.24
N LEU A 79 0.69 0.44 -14.29
CA LEU A 79 0.10 0.56 -15.64
C LEU A 79 -1.39 0.15 -15.65
N ASN A 80 -1.77 -0.87 -14.88
CA ASN A 80 -3.17 -1.30 -14.74
C ASN A 80 -4.02 -0.28 -13.98
N PHE A 81 -3.38 0.60 -13.20
CA PHE A 81 -4.01 1.76 -12.57
C PHE A 81 -4.03 3.00 -13.48
N GLY A 82 -3.69 2.87 -14.78
CA GLY A 82 -3.70 3.97 -15.73
C GLY A 82 -2.56 4.98 -15.55
N LEU A 83 -1.50 4.61 -14.82
CA LEU A 83 -0.32 5.45 -14.64
C LEU A 83 0.71 5.14 -15.72
N SER A 84 1.55 6.12 -16.06
CA SER A 84 2.74 5.87 -16.88
C SER A 84 3.85 5.23 -16.04
N ALA A 85 4.72 4.44 -16.65
CA ALA A 85 5.84 3.81 -15.93
C ALA A 85 6.70 4.82 -15.11
N PRO A 86 7.05 6.02 -15.62
CA PRO A 86 7.73 7.03 -14.80
C PRO A 86 6.89 7.51 -13.61
N ARG A 87 5.57 7.65 -13.77
CA ARG A 87 4.66 8.08 -12.70
C ARG A 87 4.53 6.99 -11.63
N SER A 88 4.37 5.73 -12.02
CA SER A 88 4.33 4.58 -11.11
C SER A 88 5.58 4.52 -10.24
N LYS A 89 6.77 4.57 -10.86
CA LYS A 89 8.06 4.59 -10.15
C LYS A 89 8.15 5.77 -9.19
N LYS A 90 7.76 6.97 -9.61
CA LYS A 90 7.77 8.16 -8.75
C LYS A 90 6.87 8.01 -7.52
N ILE A 91 5.65 7.51 -7.70
CA ILE A 91 4.70 7.28 -6.59
C ILE A 91 5.24 6.20 -5.65
N MET A 92 5.74 5.10 -6.21
CA MET A 92 6.33 4.01 -5.42
C MET A 92 7.49 4.52 -4.56
N THR A 93 8.44 5.27 -5.13
CA THR A 93 9.54 5.87 -4.36
C THR A 93 9.05 6.79 -3.25
N ASP A 94 8.04 7.64 -3.51
CA ASP A 94 7.44 8.52 -2.50
C ASP A 94 6.82 7.73 -1.33
N VAL A 95 6.03 6.69 -1.64
CA VAL A 95 5.39 5.85 -0.62
C VAL A 95 6.44 5.09 0.19
N LEU A 96 7.43 4.46 -0.45
CA LEU A 96 8.52 3.75 0.22
C LEU A 96 9.38 4.69 1.08
N GLY A 97 9.58 5.94 0.66
CA GLY A 97 10.26 6.96 1.44
C GLY A 97 9.53 7.27 2.74
N LYS A 98 8.22 7.51 2.66
CA LYS A 98 7.35 7.80 3.81
C LYS A 98 7.25 6.61 4.76
N LEU A 99 7.13 5.40 4.23
CA LEU A 99 7.04 4.19 5.05
C LEU A 99 8.36 3.85 5.74
N ALA A 100 9.52 4.28 5.25
CA ALA A 100 10.79 4.01 5.92
C ALA A 100 11.07 4.84 7.16
N VAL A 101 10.30 5.91 7.39
CA VAL A 101 10.41 6.75 8.59
C VAL A 101 9.28 6.49 9.59
N TRP A 102 8.57 5.37 9.45
CA TRP A 102 7.38 5.04 10.25
C TRP A 102 7.65 5.04 11.76
N GLN A 103 8.86 4.65 12.21
CA GLN A 103 9.21 4.66 13.63
C GLN A 103 9.16 6.08 14.22
N THR A 104 9.55 7.09 13.44
CA THR A 104 9.48 8.50 13.86
C THR A 104 8.04 8.94 14.05
N ILE A 105 7.15 8.50 13.16
CA ILE A 105 5.70 8.77 13.26
C ILE A 105 5.14 8.08 14.52
N PHE A 106 5.47 6.82 14.76
CA PHE A 106 4.99 6.06 15.92
C PHE A 106 5.47 6.67 17.24
N ALA A 107 6.73 7.10 17.31
CA ALA A 107 7.28 7.81 18.46
C ALA A 107 6.54 9.14 18.70
N THR A 108 6.27 9.91 17.65
CA THR A 108 5.51 11.17 17.73
C THR A 108 4.09 10.93 18.23
N CYS A 109 3.46 9.83 17.81
CA CYS A 109 2.15 9.38 18.28
C CYS A 109 2.19 8.67 19.64
N ARG A 110 3.36 8.57 20.30
CA ARG A 110 3.56 7.91 21.60
C ARG A 110 3.13 6.45 21.63
N VAL A 111 3.31 5.73 20.51
CA VAL A 111 3.08 4.28 20.45
C VAL A 111 4.16 3.58 21.30
N PRO A 112 3.81 2.75 22.29
CA PRO A 112 4.81 2.07 23.12
C PRO A 112 5.67 1.10 22.31
N GLU A 113 6.99 1.11 22.52
CA GLU A 113 7.94 0.27 21.79
C GLU A 113 7.61 -1.23 21.88
N LEU A 114 7.06 -1.68 23.01
CA LEU A 114 6.61 -3.05 23.24
C LEU A 114 5.66 -3.56 22.13
N HIS A 115 4.85 -2.68 21.53
CA HIS A 115 3.89 -3.02 20.47
C HIS A 115 4.48 -2.96 19.06
N THR A 116 5.75 -2.59 18.91
CA THR A 116 6.37 -2.32 17.60
C THR A 116 7.39 -3.36 17.16
N GLY A 117 7.82 -4.26 18.05
CA GLY A 117 8.91 -5.21 17.81
C GLY A 117 8.69 -6.12 16.59
N SER A 118 7.62 -6.91 16.60
CA SER A 118 7.31 -7.84 15.49
C SER A 118 6.93 -7.14 14.19
N LEU A 119 6.33 -5.95 14.28
CA LEU A 119 5.98 -5.12 13.14
C LEU A 119 7.23 -4.57 12.45
N ARG A 120 8.22 -4.14 13.23
CA ARG A 120 9.45 -3.53 12.72
C ARG A 120 10.21 -4.45 11.79
N ASP A 121 10.42 -5.69 12.22
CA ASP A 121 11.28 -6.61 11.49
C ASP A 121 10.62 -7.02 10.15
N ASN A 122 9.29 -7.14 10.13
CA ASN A 122 8.52 -7.39 8.91
C ASN A 122 8.56 -6.23 7.91
N ILE A 123 8.30 -5.00 8.38
CA ILE A 123 8.35 -3.79 7.54
C ILE A 123 9.78 -3.60 7.01
N ALA A 124 10.80 -3.73 7.86
CA ALA A 124 12.19 -3.54 7.47
C ALA A 124 12.61 -4.54 6.39
N ARG A 125 12.25 -5.82 6.55
CA ARG A 125 12.49 -6.86 5.55
C ARG A 125 11.84 -6.51 4.21
N ARG A 126 10.55 -6.15 4.20
CA ARG A 126 9.86 -5.78 2.95
C ARG A 126 10.44 -4.54 2.29
N LEU A 127 10.72 -3.49 3.06
CA LEU A 127 11.37 -2.29 2.54
C LEU A 127 12.75 -2.61 1.92
N SER A 128 13.51 -3.55 2.49
CA SER A 128 14.80 -3.96 1.93
C SER A 128 14.66 -4.66 0.58
N THR A 129 13.65 -5.52 0.41
CA THR A 129 13.38 -6.22 -0.86
C THR A 129 12.92 -5.25 -1.95
N LEU A 130 12.11 -4.26 -1.60
CA LEU A 130 11.47 -3.35 -2.57
C LEU A 130 12.30 -2.11 -2.90
N ARG A 131 13.46 -1.93 -2.24
CA ARG A 131 14.39 -0.82 -2.50
C ARG A 131 15.64 -1.25 -3.29
N GLN A 132 15.79 -2.54 -3.57
CA GLN A 132 16.81 -3.07 -4.48
C GLN A 132 16.38 -2.82 -5.93
#